data_AF-A0A930HC30-F1
#
_entry.id   AF-A0A930HC30-F1
#
_cell.length_a   1.000
_cell.length_b   1.000
_cell.length_c   1.000
_cell.angle_alpha   90.00
_cell.angle_beta   90.00
_cell.angle_gamma   90.00
#
_symmetry.space_group_name_H-M   'P 1'
#
loop_
_entity.id
_entity.type
_entity.pdbx_description
1 polymer ?
#
loop_
_entity_poly.entity_id
_entity_poly.type
_entity_poly.pdbx_seq_one_letter_code
_entity_poly.pdbx_strand_id
1 'polypeptide(L)' 'MCGGELFQRKDDNRETVENRINVYESETAPLIGYYEKQNVLANFDGEKTHNEVFEDVVKAIEAK' A
#
# COMPACT_ATOMS: atom_id res chain seq x y z
N MET A 1 -22.11 -6.31 -11.04
CA MET A 1 -21.27 -5.34 -11.78
C MET A 1 -22.18 -4.41 -12.57
N CYS A 2 -21.86 -3.12 -12.66
CA CYS A 2 -22.74 -2.09 -13.24
C CYS A 2 -22.63 -1.94 -14.77
N GLY A 3 -21.64 -2.58 -15.42
CA GLY A 3 -21.49 -2.58 -16.88
C GLY A 3 -20.97 -1.27 -17.48
N GLY A 4 -20.53 -0.31 -16.66
CA GLY A 4 -19.94 0.94 -17.15
C GLY A 4 -18.59 0.73 -17.83
N GLU A 5 -18.24 1.63 -18.76
CA GLU A 5 -16.95 1.63 -19.43
C GLU A 5 -15.81 1.94 -18.45
N LEU A 6 -14.70 1.21 -18.62
CA LEU A 6 -13.48 1.45 -17.87
C LEU A 6 -12.59 2.45 -18.61
N PHE A 7 -11.90 3.28 -17.85
CA PHE A 7 -10.92 4.22 -18.38
C PHE A 7 -9.69 4.26 -17.48
N GLN A 8 -8.55 4.60 -18.07
CA GLN A 8 -7.33 4.86 -17.34
C GLN A 8 -7.40 6.25 -16.68
N ARG A 9 -7.01 6.35 -15.42
CA ARG A 9 -6.99 7.66 -14.75
C ARG A 9 -5.96 8.56 -15.43
N LYS A 10 -6.22 9.87 -15.43
CA LYS A 10 -5.34 10.86 -16.11
C LYS A 10 -3.90 10.87 -15.55
N ASP A 11 -3.75 10.53 -14.27
CA ASP A 11 -2.47 10.49 -13.53
C ASP A 11 -1.74 9.14 -13.63
N ASP A 12 -2.31 8.13 -14.28
CA ASP A 12 -1.65 6.84 -14.50
C ASP A 12 -0.69 6.89 -15.70
N ASN A 13 0.13 7.93 -15.79
CA ASN A 13 1.18 8.10 -16.79
C ASN A 13 2.57 8.04 -16.12
N ARG A 14 3.60 7.71 -16.90
CA ARG A 14 4.96 7.46 -16.40
C ARG A 14 5.51 8.62 -15.55
N GLU A 15 5.42 9.83 -16.07
CA GLU A 15 5.92 11.04 -15.38
C GLU A 15 5.26 11.22 -14.01
N THR A 16 3.94 11.04 -13.95
CA THR A 16 3.19 11.19 -12.70
C THR A 16 3.48 10.06 -11.72
N VAL A 17 3.67 8.83 -12.20
CA VAL A 17 4.06 7.68 -11.37
C VAL A 17 5.45 7.89 -10.76
N GLU A 18 6.43 8.32 -11.55
CA GLU A 18 7.79 8.61 -11.07
C GLU A 18 7.77 9.71 -10.00
N ASN A 19 7.04 10.80 -10.23
CA ASN A 19 6.89 11.86 -9.23
C ASN A 19 6.20 11.36 -7.94
N ARG A 20 5.17 10.51 -8.07
CA ARG A 20 4.44 9.96 -6.92
C ARG A 20 5.33 9.07 -6.05
N ILE A 21 6.23 8.28 -6.65
CA ILE A 21 7.21 7.47 -5.92
C ILE A 21 8.18 8.40 -5.17
N ASN A 22 8.73 9.42 -5.83
CA ASN A 22 9.66 10.36 -5.18
C ASN A 22 9.03 11.09 -3.98
N VAL A 23 7.78 11.54 -4.12
CA VAL A 23 7.03 12.17 -3.02
C VAL A 23 6.81 11.17 -1.88
N TYR A 24 6.40 9.93 -2.18
CA TYR A 24 6.25 8.87 -1.17
C TYR A 24 7.54 8.64 -0.38
N GLU A 25 8.68 8.48 -1.06
CA GLU A 25 9.99 8.26 -0.42
C GLU A 25 10.39 9.42 0.51
N SER A 26 10.13 10.67 0.09
CA SER A 26 10.52 11.85 0.87
C SER A 26 9.57 12.20 2.02
N GLU A 27 8.27 11.96 1.88
CA GLU A 27 7.25 12.44 2.82
C GLU A 27 6.54 11.32 3.59
N THR A 28 6.32 10.16 2.98
CA THR A 28 5.53 9.08 3.58
C THR A 28 6.40 7.97 4.18
N ALA A 29 7.45 7.53 3.47
CA ALA A 29 8.33 6.45 3.93
C ALA A 29 8.95 6.69 5.33
N PRO A 30 9.30 7.94 5.75
CA PRO A 30 9.77 8.19 7.11
C PRO A 30 8.79 7.81 8.23
N LEU A 31 7.48 7.72 7.93
CA LEU A 31 6.46 7.29 8.89
C LEU A 31 6.63 5.82 9.32
N ILE A 32 7.30 4.98 8.52
CA ILE A 32 7.64 3.60 8.88
C ILE A 32 8.44 3.62 10.20
N GLY A 33 9.55 4.36 10.24
CA GLY A 33 10.40 4.48 11.43
C GLY A 33 9.70 5.14 12.62
N TYR A 34 8.68 5.98 12.38
CA TYR A 34 7.86 6.56 13.45
C TYR A 34 6.98 5.51 14.15
N TYR A 35 6.34 4.62 13.39
CA TYR A 35 5.47 3.57 13.95
C TYR A 35 6.25 2.34 14.44
N GLU A 36 7.41 2.03 13.86
CA GLU A 36 8.33 1.01 14.39
C GLU A 36 8.74 1.31 15.84
N LYS A 37 9.08 2.57 16.15
CA LYS A 37 9.46 3.01 17.51
C LYS A 37 8.35 2.83 18.54
N GLN A 38 7.09 2.80 18.12
CA GLN A 38 5.94 2.60 18.99
C GLN A 38 5.60 1.11 19.18
N ASN A 39 6.29 0.21 18.47
CA ASN A 39 6.04 -1.22 18.49
C ASN A 39 4.59 -1.59 18.11
N VAL A 40 3.99 -0.83 17.18
CA VAL A 40 2.62 -1.04 16.69
C VAL A 40 2.54 -1.43 15.22
N LEU A 41 3.68 -1.42 14.50
CA LEU A 41 3.76 -1.69 13.07
C LEU A 41 3.75 -3.20 12.79
N ALA A 42 2.89 -3.63 11.86
CA ALA A 42 2.92 -4.96 11.25
C ALA A 42 3.24 -4.83 9.76
N ASN A 43 4.24 -5.59 9.29
CA ASN A 43 4.69 -5.57 7.90
C ASN A 43 4.20 -6.80 7.15
N PHE A 44 3.79 -6.61 5.89
CA PHE A 44 3.28 -7.66 5.02
C PHE A 44 3.98 -7.60 3.66
N ASP A 45 4.12 -8.76 3.01
CA ASP A 45 4.66 -8.86 1.66
C ASP A 45 3.56 -8.58 0.63
N GLY A 46 3.67 -7.44 -0.06
CA GLY A 46 2.71 -6.98 -1.06
C GLY A 46 2.81 -7.67 -2.42
N GLU A 47 3.81 -8.51 -2.66
CA GLU A 47 3.96 -9.25 -3.93
C GLU A 47 3.17 -10.56 -3.99
N LYS A 48 2.63 -11.02 -2.84
CA LYS A 48 1.77 -12.20 -2.77
C LYS A 48 0.43 -12.00 -3.47
N THR A 49 -0.32 -13.08 -3.66
CA THR A 49 -1.67 -12.99 -4.22
C THR A 49 -2.61 -12.22 -3.28
N HIS A 50 -3.68 -11.64 -3.83
CA HIS A 50 -4.69 -10.92 -3.06
C HIS A 50 -5.19 -11.70 -1.83
N ASN A 51 -5.48 -12.99 -2.00
CA ASN A 51 -6.02 -13.82 -0.92
C ASN A 51 -4.97 -14.06 0.18
N GLU A 52 -3.71 -14.29 -0.18
CA GLU A 52 -2.63 -14.50 0.79
C GLU A 52 -2.37 -13.23 1.61
N VAL A 53 -2.28 -12.06 0.97
CA VAL A 53 -2.11 -10.78 1.69
C VAL A 53 -3.30 -10.52 2.62
N PHE A 54 -4.53 -10.78 2.15
CA PHE A 54 -5.73 -10.62 2.96
C PHE A 54 -5.70 -11.51 4.21
N GLU A 55 -5.36 -12.79 4.06
CA GLU A 55 -5.25 -13.71 5.20
C GLU A 55 -4.16 -13.28 6.19
N ASP A 56 -3.01 -12.82 5.71
CA ASP A 56 -1.92 -12.34 6.56
C ASP A 56 -2.39 -11.14 7.40
N VAL A 57 -3.12 -10.19 6.80
CA VAL A 57 -3.67 -9.02 7.48
C VAL A 57 -4.72 -9.43 8.53
N VAL A 58 -5.64 -10.34 8.20
CA VAL A 58 -6.66 -10.83 9.16
C VAL A 58 -6.00 -11.46 10.38
N LYS A 59 -5.05 -12.38 10.16
CA LYS A 59 -4.32 -13.06 11.24
C LYS A 59 -3.62 -12.06 12.17
N ALA A 60 -3.01 -11.02 11.61
CA ALA A 60 -2.32 -9.99 12.40
C ALA A 60 -3.26 -9.13 13.25
N ILE A 61 -4.50 -8.91 12.81
CA ILE A 61 -5.52 -8.17 13.56
C ILE A 61 -6.12 -9.05 14.66
N GLU A 62 -6.44 -10.32 14.37
CA GLU A 62 -7.03 -11.26 15.32
C GLU A 62 -6.08 -11.72 16.43
N ALA A 63 -4.77 -11.67 16.19
CA ALA A 63 -3.75 -12.02 17.18
C ALA A 63 -3.48 -10.92 18.23
N LYS A 64 -4.08 -9.73 18.08
CA LYS A 64 -4.05 -8.64 19.07
C LYS A 64 -5.16 -8.77 20.09
#